data_AF-A0A2V5NMX4-F1
#
_entry.id   AF-A0A2V5NMX4-F1
#
_cell.length_a   1.000
_cell.length_b   1.000
_cell.length_c   1.000
_cell.angle_alpha   90.00
_cell.angle_beta   90.00
_cell.angle_gamma   90.00
#
_symmetry.space_group_name_H-M   'P 1'
#
loop_
_entity.id
_entity.type
_entity.pdbx_description
1 polymer ?
#
loop_
_entity_poly.entity_id
_entity_poly.type
_entity_poly.pdbx_seq_one_letter_code
_entity_poly.pdbx_strand_id
1 'polypeptide(L)'
;MARRRNILEPAVQKPLLRLHAALDLTSFWKAIQGVIDVALPGSFLGLTLQHNPIMPMIAKWSRSIPDGNFNSTLLQDYLRAHPRCRFVRSTDIFLNMEKLEKSDFYQQYMEPQKRRYAIGLFFWRGQRLICVIVIMRTARQGEINPQQTKLLQQLYPQFQTALHRLGSLEREHSTRIALGEFLRRLPLPTILLRWNLTLIYQNRAAREFCALWEKGPKMSRVLKSDDPVPLEILEGCRALKKKWQEFPWAGFATAGPGGEMVRHPNQPHLRATISLHQIRSAGIARPHFLIECEDLHSARSREQLPHMARLTRREQDITRMVCDGRSNQEIADEAGLSLSMVKKHLHSVFRKLEITSRSQLMALMR
;
A
#
# COMPACT_ATOMS: atom_id res chain seq x y z
N MET A 1 16.38 37.68 -19.32
CA MET A 1 16.03 36.28 -18.99
C MET A 1 17.28 35.40 -19.09
N ALA A 2 17.95 35.12 -17.98
CA ALA A 2 19.16 34.29 -17.97
C ALA A 2 18.80 32.80 -18.10
N ARG A 3 19.16 32.17 -19.22
CA ARG A 3 19.11 30.71 -19.40
C ARG A 3 19.90 30.03 -18.28
N ARG A 4 19.21 29.34 -17.36
CA ARG A 4 19.84 28.41 -16.40
C ARG A 4 20.52 27.30 -17.22
N ARG A 5 21.82 27.44 -17.52
CA ARG A 5 22.63 26.32 -18.01
C ARG A 5 22.62 25.25 -16.92
N ASN A 6 21.96 24.13 -17.20
CA ASN A 6 21.89 22.99 -16.31
C ASN A 6 23.26 22.29 -16.35
N ILE A 7 24.12 22.57 -15.38
CA ILE A 7 25.47 21.98 -15.24
C ILE A 7 25.38 20.64 -14.50
N LEU A 8 24.36 19.84 -14.81
CA LEU A 8 24.34 18.45 -14.37
C LEU A 8 25.19 17.71 -15.40
N GLU A 9 26.29 17.11 -14.94
CA GLU A 9 27.13 16.29 -15.81
C GLU A 9 26.26 15.27 -16.56
N PRO A 10 26.51 15.04 -17.88
CA PRO A 10 25.74 14.07 -18.66
C PRO A 10 25.65 12.69 -18.00
N ALA A 11 26.70 12.32 -17.25
CA ALA A 11 26.78 11.06 -16.50
C ALA A 11 25.67 10.90 -15.43
N VAL A 12 25.15 12.00 -14.86
CA VAL A 12 24.15 11.97 -13.78
C VAL A 12 22.72 11.80 -14.32
N GLN A 13 22.48 12.01 -15.62
CA GLN A 13 21.14 11.94 -16.22
C GLN A 13 20.51 10.54 -16.10
N LYS A 14 21.27 9.48 -16.41
CA LYS A 14 20.76 8.10 -16.36
C LYS A 14 20.39 7.66 -14.92
N PRO A 15 21.23 7.92 -13.90
CA PRO A 15 20.84 7.74 -12.50
C PRO A 15 19.59 8.56 -12.10
N LEU A 16 19.46 9.81 -12.56
CA LEU A 16 18.27 10.63 -12.27
C LEU A 16 16.99 10.06 -12.88
N LEU A 17 17.04 9.49 -14.08
CA LEU A 17 15.89 8.79 -14.66
C LEU A 17 15.48 7.60 -13.80
N ARG A 18 16.44 6.82 -13.28
CA ARG A 18 16.14 5.70 -12.36
C ARG A 18 15.53 6.18 -11.05
N LEU A 19 16.02 7.30 -10.51
CA LEU A 19 15.44 7.95 -9.33
C LEU A 19 13.97 8.31 -9.57
N HIS A 20 13.68 8.87 -10.75
CA HIS A 20 12.32 9.22 -11.14
C HIS A 20 11.47 8.05 -11.62
N ALA A 21 12.04 6.87 -11.83
CA ALA A 21 11.31 5.64 -12.12
C ALA A 21 11.04 4.78 -10.87
N ALA A 22 11.68 5.07 -9.73
CA ALA A 22 11.51 4.30 -8.51
C ALA A 22 10.05 4.31 -8.00
N LEU A 23 9.51 3.13 -7.72
CA LEU A 23 8.14 2.91 -7.26
C LEU A 23 8.06 2.47 -5.80
N ASP A 24 9.18 2.02 -5.22
CA ASP A 24 9.29 1.50 -3.87
C ASP A 24 10.59 2.00 -3.19
N LEU A 25 10.72 1.78 -1.88
CA LEU A 25 11.88 2.23 -1.11
C LEU A 25 13.20 1.58 -1.54
N THR A 26 13.16 0.36 -2.08
CA THR A 26 14.37 -0.38 -2.45
C THR A 26 14.97 0.13 -3.75
N SER A 27 14.13 0.33 -4.77
CA SER A 27 14.47 0.97 -6.04
C SER A 27 14.88 2.44 -5.83
N PHE A 28 14.19 3.16 -4.93
CA PHE A 28 14.55 4.55 -4.56
C PHE A 28 15.94 4.64 -3.93
N TRP A 29 16.22 3.78 -2.95
CA TRP A 29 17.54 3.75 -2.29
C TRP A 29 18.67 3.45 -3.28
N LYS A 30 18.51 2.42 -4.13
CA LYS A 30 19.49 2.09 -5.18
C LYS A 30 19.72 3.25 -6.14
N ALA A 31 18.66 3.99 -6.48
CA ALA A 31 18.78 5.14 -7.37
C ALA A 31 19.51 6.32 -6.73
N ILE A 32 19.28 6.61 -5.43
CA ILE A 32 20.07 7.64 -4.72
C ILE A 32 21.55 7.24 -4.71
N GLN A 33 21.87 5.99 -4.38
CA GLN A 33 23.25 5.49 -4.41
C GLN A 33 23.89 5.75 -5.79
N GLY A 34 23.21 5.35 -6.87
CA GLY A 34 23.72 5.58 -8.22
C GLY A 34 23.89 7.06 -8.60
N VAL A 35 23.04 7.96 -8.12
CA VAL A 35 23.20 9.41 -8.35
C VAL A 35 24.41 9.94 -7.60
N ILE A 36 24.58 9.58 -6.32
CA ILE A 36 25.68 10.04 -5.48
C ILE A 36 27.02 9.42 -5.88
N ASP A 37 27.04 8.16 -6.32
CA ASP A 37 28.26 7.49 -6.79
C ASP A 37 28.87 8.19 -8.01
N VAL A 38 28.02 8.75 -8.88
CA VAL A 38 28.48 9.56 -10.02
C VAL A 38 28.84 10.98 -9.58
N ALA A 39 27.97 11.63 -8.80
CA ALA A 39 28.16 13.03 -8.40
C ALA A 39 29.31 13.25 -7.41
N LEU A 40 29.53 12.30 -6.50
CA LEU A 40 30.50 12.34 -5.41
C LEU A 40 31.12 10.94 -5.21
N PRO A 41 31.99 10.49 -6.12
CA PRO A 41 32.52 9.12 -6.12
C PRO A 41 33.20 8.71 -4.82
N GLY A 42 32.95 7.47 -4.39
CA GLY A 42 33.52 6.86 -3.19
C GLY A 42 32.97 7.39 -1.87
N SER A 43 31.88 8.17 -1.90
CA SER A 43 31.19 8.62 -0.70
C SER A 43 30.47 7.44 -0.04
N PHE A 44 30.34 7.50 1.28
CA PHE A 44 29.52 6.57 2.04
C PHE A 44 28.15 7.21 2.28
N LEU A 45 27.08 6.46 2.05
CA LEU A 45 25.72 6.99 2.06
C LEU A 45 24.90 6.37 3.18
N GLY A 46 24.13 7.20 3.87
CA GLY A 46 23.05 6.83 4.77
C GLY A 46 21.74 7.47 4.34
N LEU A 47 20.63 6.78 4.60
CA LEU A 47 19.27 7.29 4.47
C LEU A 47 18.51 6.94 5.73
N THR A 48 17.96 7.96 6.39
CA THR A 48 16.90 7.77 7.36
C THR A 48 15.59 8.27 6.78
N LEU A 49 14.51 7.51 6.96
CA LEU A 49 13.19 7.82 6.42
C LEU A 49 12.12 7.53 7.46
N GLN A 50 11.37 8.56 7.84
CA GLN A 50 10.19 8.44 8.68
C GLN A 50 9.04 9.24 8.06
N HIS A 51 8.37 8.65 7.08
CA HIS A 51 7.29 9.33 6.38
C HIS A 51 5.97 9.37 7.18
N ASN A 52 5.79 8.51 8.16
CA ASN A 52 4.63 8.45 9.06
C ASN A 52 5.15 8.43 10.50
N PRO A 53 4.75 9.34 11.41
CA PRO A 53 5.41 9.44 12.72
C PRO A 53 5.01 8.29 13.65
N ILE A 54 3.94 7.56 13.32
CA ILE A 54 3.47 6.38 14.07
C ILE A 54 4.30 5.14 13.69
N MET A 55 4.96 5.15 12.53
CA MET A 55 5.79 4.05 12.07
C MET A 55 7.25 4.24 12.52
N PRO A 56 7.99 3.13 12.72
CA PRO A 56 9.41 3.19 13.01
C PRO A 56 10.17 3.90 11.88
N MET A 57 11.26 4.58 12.24
CA MET A 57 12.19 5.15 11.29
C MET A 57 12.91 4.01 10.55
N ILE A 58 12.98 4.13 9.22
CA ILE A 58 13.75 3.20 8.39
C ILE A 58 15.15 3.79 8.21
N ALA A 59 16.18 3.00 8.49
CA ALA A 59 17.57 3.35 8.21
C ALA A 59 18.14 2.42 7.12
N LYS A 60 18.84 3.00 6.14
CA LYS A 60 19.62 2.26 5.13
C LYS A 60 21.01 2.86 5.00
N TRP A 61 21.99 2.01 4.78
CA TRP A 61 23.39 2.40 4.66
C TRP A 61 24.03 1.71 3.45
N SER A 62 25.00 2.37 2.81
CA SER A 62 25.68 1.82 1.63
C SER A 62 26.48 0.56 1.95
N ARG A 63 26.91 0.42 3.20
CA ARG A 63 27.48 -0.81 3.77
C ARG A 63 26.88 -0.99 5.16
N SER A 64 26.90 -2.22 5.66
CA SER A 64 26.36 -2.53 6.99
C SER A 64 27.05 -1.68 8.07
N ILE A 65 26.24 -1.15 8.98
CA ILE A 65 26.67 -0.50 10.22
C ILE A 65 25.92 -1.20 11.35
N PRO A 66 26.56 -1.44 12.51
CA PRO A 66 25.86 -1.95 13.69
C PRO A 66 24.62 -1.11 14.02
N ASP A 67 23.54 -1.78 14.43
CA ASP A 67 22.34 -1.10 14.91
C ASP A 67 22.69 -0.32 16.18
N GLY A 68 22.78 1.00 16.02
CA GLY A 68 23.04 1.95 17.09
C GLY A 68 21.92 2.97 17.18
N ASN A 69 21.63 3.40 18.40
CA ASN A 69 21.03 4.70 18.64
C ASN A 69 22.16 5.62 19.12
N PHE A 70 22.41 6.72 18.39
CA PHE A 70 23.30 7.76 18.90
C PHE A 70 22.49 8.86 19.58
N ASN A 71 23.12 9.57 20.52
CA ASN A 71 22.53 10.75 21.13
C ASN A 71 22.29 11.84 20.07
N SER A 72 21.03 12.03 19.69
CA SER A 72 20.63 12.99 18.65
C SER A 72 20.29 14.38 19.20
N THR A 73 20.47 14.63 20.50
CA THR A 73 20.04 15.88 21.17
C THR A 73 20.66 17.12 20.50
N LEU A 74 21.96 17.12 20.24
CA LEU A 74 22.65 18.23 19.57
C LEU A 74 22.11 18.50 18.16
N LEU A 75 21.84 17.44 17.40
CA LEU A 75 21.21 17.56 16.09
C LEU A 75 19.79 18.14 16.24
N GLN A 76 18.99 17.64 17.19
CA GLN A 76 17.63 18.14 17.42
C GLN A 76 17.61 19.61 17.81
N ASP A 77 18.50 20.04 18.70
CA ASP A 77 18.61 21.43 19.14
C ASP A 77 18.99 22.34 17.96
N TYR A 78 19.97 21.93 17.16
CA TYR A 78 20.36 22.64 15.94
C TYR A 78 19.18 22.78 14.96
N LEU A 79 18.43 21.69 14.75
CA LEU A 79 17.26 21.67 13.86
C LEU A 79 16.10 22.53 14.39
N ARG A 80 15.93 22.65 15.71
CA ARG A 80 14.95 23.57 16.32
C ARG A 80 15.36 25.03 16.11
N ALA A 81 16.64 25.35 16.22
CA ALA A 81 17.16 26.69 15.95
C ALA A 81 17.14 27.07 14.46
N HIS A 82 17.26 26.08 13.56
CA HIS A 82 17.31 26.28 12.10
C HIS A 82 16.18 25.51 11.40
N PRO A 83 14.92 25.95 11.57
CA PRO A 83 13.77 25.21 11.04
C PRO A 83 13.88 25.10 9.51
N ARG A 84 13.68 23.87 9.00
CA ARG A 84 13.68 23.55 7.57
C ARG A 84 15.02 23.76 6.85
N CYS A 85 16.13 23.77 7.57
CA CYS A 85 17.46 23.74 6.96
C CYS A 85 17.57 22.53 6.01
N ARG A 86 18.13 22.73 4.81
CA ARG A 86 18.19 21.68 3.77
C ARG A 86 19.52 20.94 3.75
N PHE A 87 20.59 21.63 4.13
CA PHE A 87 21.95 21.12 4.15
C PHE A 87 22.54 21.46 5.51
N VAL A 88 23.10 20.47 6.17
CA VAL A 88 23.78 20.66 7.45
C VAL A 88 25.06 19.82 7.43
N ARG A 89 26.19 20.45 7.69
CA ARG A 89 27.47 19.76 7.84
C ARG A 89 27.63 19.27 9.26
N SER A 90 28.39 18.21 9.46
CA SER A 90 28.74 17.78 10.82
C SER A 90 29.44 18.89 11.61
N THR A 91 30.26 19.70 10.96
CA THR A 91 30.93 20.86 11.57
C THR A 91 29.99 21.99 11.96
N ASP A 92 28.82 22.12 11.31
CA ASP A 92 27.82 23.13 11.68
C ASP A 92 27.15 22.77 13.03
N ILE A 93 27.02 21.48 13.34
CA ILE A 93 26.40 20.97 14.57
C ILE A 93 27.42 20.89 15.70
N PHE A 94 28.59 20.31 15.43
CA PHE A 94 29.61 20.03 16.44
C PHE A 94 30.64 21.16 16.59
N LEU A 95 30.49 22.28 15.87
CA LEU A 95 31.34 23.48 15.84
C LEU A 95 32.78 23.27 15.33
N ASN A 96 33.43 22.17 15.69
CA ASN A 96 34.78 21.82 15.25
C ASN A 96 34.99 20.29 15.16
N MET A 97 36.13 19.88 14.60
CA MET A 97 36.46 18.46 14.43
C MET A 97 36.70 17.74 15.76
N GLU A 98 37.26 18.42 16.77
CA GLU A 98 37.56 17.79 18.06
C GLU A 98 36.27 17.37 18.80
N LYS A 99 35.26 18.23 18.81
CA LYS A 99 33.94 17.91 19.39
C LYS A 99 33.20 16.85 18.57
N LEU A 100 33.36 16.86 17.24
CA LEU A 100 32.81 15.81 16.39
C LEU A 100 33.42 14.45 16.71
N GLU A 101 34.75 14.36 16.81
CA GLU A 101 35.48 13.11 17.10
C GLU A 101 35.10 12.51 18.47
N LYS A 102 34.71 13.35 19.44
CA LYS A 102 34.21 12.92 20.76
C LYS A 102 32.72 12.51 20.76
N SER A 103 31.99 12.68 19.66
CA SER A 103 30.55 12.38 19.60
C SER A 103 30.26 10.91 19.31
N ASP A 104 29.15 10.40 19.85
CA ASP A 104 28.62 9.06 19.55
C ASP A 104 28.45 8.84 18.04
N PHE A 105 27.99 9.87 17.32
CA PHE A 105 27.82 9.81 15.87
C PHE A 105 29.12 9.51 15.15
N TYR A 106 30.22 10.14 15.56
CA TYR A 106 31.52 9.89 14.94
C TYR A 106 32.06 8.51 15.31
N GLN A 107 32.12 8.18 16.60
CA GLN A 107 32.71 6.95 17.11
C GLN A 107 31.96 5.69 16.62
N GLN A 108 30.63 5.75 16.54
CA GLN A 108 29.82 4.59 16.16
C GLN A 108 29.62 4.46 14.64
N TYR A 109 29.55 5.57 13.89
CA TYR A 109 29.18 5.53 12.47
C TYR A 109 30.30 5.98 11.52
N MET A 110 31.04 7.04 11.86
CA MET A 110 32.03 7.62 10.96
C MET A 110 33.39 6.92 11.03
N GLU A 111 33.90 6.72 12.24
CA GLU A 111 35.22 6.14 12.50
C GLU A 111 35.35 4.70 11.99
N PRO A 112 34.40 3.77 12.23
CA PRO A 112 34.52 2.39 11.73
C PRO A 112 34.54 2.31 10.20
N GLN A 113 33.92 3.29 9.55
CA GLN A 113 33.87 3.42 8.09
C GLN A 113 35.02 4.27 7.52
N LYS A 114 35.97 4.71 8.38
CA LYS A 114 37.10 5.58 8.06
C LYS A 114 36.67 6.90 7.39
N ARG A 115 35.59 7.50 7.89
CA ARG A 115 35.02 8.77 7.40
C ARG A 115 35.33 9.90 8.36
N ARG A 116 35.62 11.08 7.79
CA ARG A 116 36.02 12.28 8.53
C ARG A 116 35.02 13.43 8.39
N TYR A 117 34.41 13.57 7.21
CA TYR A 117 33.46 14.64 6.93
C TYR A 117 32.08 14.08 6.68
N ALA A 118 31.03 14.76 7.13
CA ALA A 118 29.65 14.40 6.82
C ALA A 118 28.81 15.63 6.47
N ILE A 119 27.91 15.46 5.50
CA ILE A 119 26.86 16.41 5.19
C ILE A 119 25.52 15.67 5.15
N GLY A 120 24.51 16.21 5.82
CA GLY A 120 23.14 15.75 5.76
C GLY A 120 22.31 16.62 4.83
N LEU A 121 21.54 15.98 3.96
CA LEU A 121 20.48 16.59 3.17
C LEU A 121 19.16 16.29 3.89
N PHE A 122 18.48 17.33 4.36
CA PHE A 122 17.28 17.22 5.21
C PHE A 122 16.04 17.55 4.39
N PHE A 123 15.07 16.64 4.39
CA PHE A 123 13.83 16.76 3.64
C PHE A 123 12.64 16.89 4.59
N TRP A 124 11.86 17.96 4.40
CA TRP A 124 10.80 18.37 5.31
C TRP A 124 9.42 18.26 4.67
N ARG A 125 8.42 17.96 5.50
CA ARG A 125 7.00 18.09 5.15
C ARG A 125 6.34 18.99 6.19
N GLY A 126 6.05 20.24 5.82
CA GLY A 126 5.70 21.27 6.80
C GLY A 126 6.87 21.50 7.76
N GLN A 127 6.63 21.36 9.06
CA GLN A 127 7.67 21.45 10.10
C GLN A 127 8.32 20.10 10.46
N ARG A 128 7.83 18.99 9.88
CA ARG A 128 8.31 17.66 10.25
C ARG A 128 9.43 17.20 9.31
N LEU A 129 10.55 16.77 9.88
CA LEU A 129 11.60 16.07 9.14
C LEU A 129 11.09 14.69 8.72
N ILE A 130 11.14 14.39 7.43
CA ILE A 130 10.66 13.10 6.89
C ILE A 130 11.79 12.20 6.42
N CYS A 131 12.91 12.78 6.01
CA CYS A 131 14.02 12.02 5.47
C CYS A 131 15.33 12.79 5.64
N VAL A 132 16.42 12.08 5.92
CA VAL A 132 17.78 12.60 5.87
C VAL A 132 18.62 11.69 4.98
N ILE A 133 19.29 12.28 4.00
CA ILE A 133 20.34 11.60 3.24
C ILE A 133 21.68 12.09 3.77
N VAL A 134 22.44 11.21 4.41
CA VAL A 134 23.76 11.53 4.97
C VAL A 134 24.84 11.06 4.01
N ILE A 135 25.74 11.96 3.64
CA ILE A 135 26.88 11.68 2.76
C ILE A 135 28.15 11.87 3.59
N MET A 136 28.93 10.81 3.74
CA MET A 136 30.18 10.79 4.51
C MET A 136 31.39 10.59 3.59
N ARG A 137 32.46 11.32 3.86
CA ARG A 137 33.68 11.35 3.03
C ARG A 137 34.93 11.10 3.88
N THR A 138 35.96 10.53 3.26
CA THR A 138 37.27 10.30 3.89
C THR A 138 38.07 11.59 3.99
N ALA A 139 39.15 11.59 4.76
CA ALA A 139 40.09 12.71 4.82
C ALA A 139 40.69 13.04 3.43
N ARG A 140 41.04 12.00 2.65
CA ARG A 140 41.61 12.16 1.29
C ARG A 140 40.66 12.82 0.30
N GLN A 141 39.36 12.59 0.48
CA GLN A 141 38.31 13.14 -0.37
C GLN A 141 37.97 14.61 -0.06
N GLY A 142 38.44 15.12 1.09
CA GLY A 142 38.16 16.46 1.57
C GLY A 142 36.71 16.70 1.98
N GLU A 143 36.48 17.87 2.59
CA GLU A 143 35.15 18.41 2.83
C GLU A 143 34.46 18.76 1.49
N ILE A 144 33.14 18.90 1.50
CA ILE A 144 32.36 19.31 0.35
C ILE A 144 32.76 20.73 -0.08
N ASN A 145 33.31 20.85 -1.28
CA ASN A 145 33.74 22.14 -1.82
C ASN A 145 32.53 22.96 -2.38
N PRO A 146 32.72 24.24 -2.76
CA PRO A 146 31.63 25.07 -3.28
C PRO A 146 30.98 24.54 -4.58
N GLN A 147 31.75 23.90 -5.46
CA GLN A 147 31.22 23.31 -6.70
C GLN A 147 30.33 22.09 -6.40
N GLN A 148 30.77 21.21 -5.51
CA GLN A 148 30.02 20.06 -5.02
C GLN A 148 28.77 20.50 -4.24
N THR A 149 28.87 21.59 -3.47
CA THR A 149 27.71 22.20 -2.80
C THR A 149 26.66 22.64 -3.83
N LYS A 150 27.07 23.31 -4.91
CA LYS A 150 26.17 23.73 -5.99
C LYS A 150 25.53 22.52 -6.70
N LEU A 151 26.29 21.43 -6.89
CA LEU A 151 25.77 20.19 -7.44
C LEU A 151 24.70 19.56 -6.52
N LEU A 152 24.97 19.44 -5.22
CA LEU A 152 24.00 18.94 -4.24
C LEU A 152 22.74 19.81 -4.18
N GLN A 153 22.87 21.13 -4.30
CA GLN A 153 21.73 22.06 -4.42
C GLN A 153 20.87 21.80 -5.66
N GLN A 154 21.47 21.40 -6.77
CA GLN A 154 20.74 21.03 -7.99
C GLN A 154 20.08 19.65 -7.90
N LEU A 155 20.71 18.70 -7.18
CA LEU A 155 20.18 17.34 -6.98
C LEU A 155 19.06 17.30 -5.92
N TYR A 156 19.10 18.16 -4.92
CA TYR A 156 18.12 18.23 -3.84
C TYR A 156 16.66 18.24 -4.33
N PRO A 157 16.22 19.12 -5.25
CA PRO A 157 14.84 19.10 -5.75
C PRO A 157 14.48 17.80 -6.48
N GLN A 158 15.45 17.10 -7.08
CA GLN A 158 15.22 15.80 -7.73
C GLN A 158 14.94 14.72 -6.69
N PHE A 159 15.75 14.64 -5.63
CA PHE A 159 15.51 13.75 -4.50
C PHE A 159 14.18 14.05 -3.80
N GLN A 160 13.90 15.33 -3.57
CA GLN A 160 12.65 15.77 -2.93
C GLN A 160 11.42 15.35 -3.76
N THR A 161 11.45 15.56 -5.07
CA THR A 161 10.34 15.20 -5.97
C THR A 161 10.11 13.69 -5.96
N ALA A 162 11.18 12.90 -6.10
CA ALA A 162 11.09 11.44 -6.06
C ALA A 162 10.59 10.92 -4.70
N LEU A 163 11.02 11.53 -3.58
CA LEU A 163 10.56 11.19 -2.24
C LEU A 163 9.07 11.49 -2.04
N HIS A 164 8.58 12.65 -2.50
CA HIS A 164 7.15 12.97 -2.43
C HIS A 164 6.30 12.01 -3.27
N ARG A 165 6.77 11.65 -4.47
CA ARG A 165 6.10 10.65 -5.31
C ARG A 165 6.03 9.30 -4.60
N LEU A 166 7.15 8.81 -4.06
CA LEU A 166 7.20 7.55 -3.33
C LEU A 166 6.19 7.54 -2.18
N GLY A 167 6.15 8.60 -1.37
CA GLY A 167 5.17 8.74 -0.28
C GLY A 167 3.71 8.84 -0.74
N SER A 168 3.45 9.26 -1.98
CA SER A 168 2.10 9.22 -2.56
C SER A 168 1.72 7.82 -3.05
N LEU A 169 2.66 7.12 -3.70
CA LEU A 169 2.45 5.75 -4.20
C LEU A 169 2.23 4.76 -3.05
N GLU A 170 3.03 4.83 -1.99
CA GLU A 170 2.90 3.96 -0.83
C GLU A 170 1.56 4.15 -0.09
N ARG A 171 1.05 5.40 -0.04
CA ARG A 171 -0.27 5.68 0.55
C ARG A 171 -1.41 5.06 -0.26
N GLU A 172 -1.34 5.20 -1.59
CA GLU A 172 -2.32 4.60 -2.49
C GLU A 172 -2.28 3.06 -2.42
N HIS A 173 -1.06 2.50 -2.41
CA HIS A 173 -0.84 1.07 -2.27
C HIS A 173 -1.38 0.53 -0.94
N SER A 174 -1.07 1.19 0.18
CA SER A 174 -1.58 0.81 1.51
C SER A 174 -3.11 0.86 1.57
N THR A 175 -3.72 1.90 1.01
CA THR A 175 -5.18 2.04 0.94
C THR A 175 -5.79 0.91 0.11
N ARG A 176 -5.19 0.59 -1.04
CA ARG A 176 -5.63 -0.50 -1.90
C ARG A 176 -5.52 -1.87 -1.22
N ILE A 177 -4.44 -2.13 -0.48
CA ILE A 177 -4.28 -3.36 0.29
C ILE A 177 -5.36 -3.46 1.36
N ALA A 178 -5.55 -2.41 2.16
CA ALA A 178 -6.56 -2.38 3.23
C ALA A 178 -7.98 -2.60 2.68
N LEU A 179 -8.32 -1.94 1.56
CA LEU A 179 -9.59 -2.15 0.89
C LEU A 179 -9.72 -3.58 0.35
N GLY A 180 -8.67 -4.11 -0.27
CA GLY A 180 -8.65 -5.50 -0.74
C GLY A 180 -8.86 -6.52 0.37
N GLU A 181 -8.27 -6.31 1.55
CA GLU A 181 -8.46 -7.13 2.74
C GLU A 181 -9.88 -7.02 3.31
N PHE A 182 -10.45 -5.82 3.32
CA PHE A 182 -11.84 -5.59 3.71
C PHE A 182 -12.81 -6.33 2.78
N LEU A 183 -12.68 -6.12 1.46
CA LEU A 183 -13.51 -6.77 0.44
C LEU A 183 -13.41 -8.31 0.48
N ARG A 184 -12.27 -8.86 0.92
CA ARG A 184 -12.10 -10.33 1.07
C ARG A 184 -13.01 -10.91 2.14
N ARG A 185 -13.49 -10.10 3.08
CA ARG A 185 -14.36 -10.51 4.19
C ARG A 185 -15.84 -10.34 3.87
N LEU A 186 -16.18 -9.55 2.85
CA LEU A 186 -17.56 -9.37 2.42
C LEU A 186 -18.05 -10.64 1.71
N PRO A 187 -19.24 -11.18 2.06
CA PRO A 187 -19.84 -12.30 1.36
C PRO A 187 -20.59 -11.83 0.10
N LEU A 188 -20.07 -10.82 -0.58
CA LEU A 188 -20.57 -10.34 -1.87
C LEU A 188 -19.66 -10.91 -2.95
N PRO A 189 -20.10 -11.87 -3.79
CA PRO A 189 -19.29 -12.40 -4.86
C PRO A 189 -18.84 -11.30 -5.83
N THR A 190 -17.57 -10.88 -5.76
CA THR A 190 -17.02 -9.79 -6.57
C THR A 190 -15.73 -10.20 -7.27
N ILE A 191 -15.65 -9.93 -8.57
CA ILE A 191 -14.50 -10.18 -9.43
C ILE A 191 -14.10 -8.87 -10.12
N LEU A 192 -12.80 -8.59 -10.21
CA LEU A 192 -12.25 -7.47 -10.94
C LEU A 192 -11.28 -7.96 -12.00
N LEU A 193 -11.55 -7.64 -13.27
CA LEU A 193 -10.67 -7.95 -14.40
C LEU A 193 -10.07 -6.69 -15.04
N ARG A 194 -8.86 -6.81 -15.56
CA ARG A 194 -8.26 -5.79 -16.43
C ARG A 194 -8.98 -5.73 -17.77
N TRP A 195 -8.75 -4.66 -18.52
CA TRP A 195 -9.22 -4.50 -19.90
C TRP A 195 -8.81 -5.64 -20.86
N ASN A 196 -7.71 -6.35 -20.55
CA ASN A 196 -7.25 -7.54 -21.27
C ASN A 196 -7.78 -8.86 -20.65
N LEU A 197 -8.80 -8.80 -19.80
CA LEU A 197 -9.45 -9.93 -19.14
C LEU A 197 -8.57 -10.70 -18.15
N THR A 198 -7.44 -10.14 -17.73
CA THR A 198 -6.63 -10.75 -16.66
C THR A 198 -7.21 -10.45 -15.28
N LEU A 199 -7.22 -11.45 -14.42
CA LEU A 199 -7.74 -11.34 -13.06
C LEU A 199 -6.87 -10.38 -12.21
N ILE A 200 -7.50 -9.35 -11.63
CA ILE A 200 -6.87 -8.44 -10.66
C ILE A 200 -7.21 -8.85 -9.24
N TYR A 201 -8.49 -9.20 -9.03
CA TYR A 201 -9.03 -9.47 -7.72
C TYR A 201 -10.22 -10.40 -7.81
N GLN A 202 -10.30 -11.34 -6.87
CA GLN A 202 -11.43 -12.22 -6.65
C GLN A 202 -11.53 -12.45 -5.15
N ASN A 203 -12.69 -12.18 -4.55
CA ASN A 203 -12.88 -12.51 -3.14
C ASN A 203 -13.31 -13.97 -2.96
N ARG A 204 -13.41 -14.40 -1.69
CA ARG A 204 -13.78 -15.79 -1.37
C ARG A 204 -15.16 -16.17 -1.91
N ALA A 205 -16.15 -15.29 -1.72
CA ALA A 205 -17.52 -15.51 -2.18
C ALA A 205 -17.59 -15.65 -3.71
N ALA A 206 -16.78 -14.89 -4.46
CA ALA A 206 -16.68 -15.05 -5.90
C ALA A 206 -16.07 -16.39 -6.33
N ARG A 207 -15.05 -16.90 -5.61
CA ARG A 207 -14.49 -18.22 -5.90
C ARG A 207 -15.51 -19.33 -5.65
N GLU A 208 -16.23 -19.25 -4.54
CA GLU A 208 -17.32 -20.18 -4.22
C GLU A 208 -18.43 -20.13 -5.28
N PHE A 209 -18.79 -18.93 -5.73
CA PHE A 209 -19.75 -18.74 -6.82
C PHE A 209 -19.26 -19.33 -8.15
N CYS A 210 -18.00 -19.07 -8.56
CA CYS A 210 -17.45 -19.65 -9.80
C CYS A 210 -17.42 -21.17 -9.74
N ALA A 211 -17.04 -21.75 -8.59
CA ALA A 211 -17.06 -23.20 -8.40
C ALA A 211 -18.49 -23.78 -8.47
N LEU A 212 -19.48 -23.07 -7.92
CA LEU A 212 -20.89 -23.42 -8.04
C LEU A 212 -21.39 -23.35 -9.50
N TRP A 213 -20.99 -22.31 -10.23
CA TRP A 213 -21.33 -22.13 -11.65
C TRP A 213 -20.81 -23.28 -12.51
N GLU A 214 -19.54 -23.66 -12.35
CA GLU A 214 -18.91 -24.71 -13.18
C GLU A 214 -19.28 -26.14 -12.75
N LYS A 215 -19.26 -26.42 -11.43
CA LYS A 215 -19.28 -27.81 -10.90
C LYS A 215 -20.61 -28.17 -10.22
N GLY A 216 -21.51 -27.20 -10.04
CA GLY A 216 -22.77 -27.39 -9.32
C GLY A 216 -22.62 -27.58 -7.79
N PRO A 217 -23.74 -27.68 -7.05
CA PRO A 217 -23.75 -27.61 -5.59
C PRO A 217 -23.09 -28.79 -4.87
N LYS A 218 -22.92 -29.94 -5.52
CA LYS A 218 -22.39 -31.18 -4.91
C LYS A 218 -20.85 -31.23 -4.84
N MET A 219 -20.14 -30.44 -5.65
CA MET A 219 -18.67 -30.45 -5.73
C MET A 219 -17.99 -29.13 -5.29
N SER A 220 -18.76 -28.12 -4.89
CA SER A 220 -18.26 -26.79 -4.47
C SER A 220 -17.44 -26.80 -3.17
N ARG A 221 -17.51 -27.87 -2.37
CA ARG A 221 -16.82 -27.97 -1.07
C ARG A 221 -15.31 -28.19 -1.17
N VAL A 222 -14.79 -28.54 -2.35
CA VAL A 222 -13.34 -28.70 -2.60
C VAL A 222 -12.82 -27.47 -3.35
N LEU A 223 -12.60 -26.39 -2.62
CA LEU A 223 -12.09 -25.13 -3.17
C LEU A 223 -10.59 -25.23 -3.46
N LYS A 224 -10.20 -25.14 -4.73
CA LYS A 224 -8.82 -24.81 -5.12
C LYS A 224 -8.65 -23.29 -5.18
N SER A 225 -7.45 -22.79 -4.86
CA SER A 225 -7.20 -21.36 -4.70
C SER A 225 -7.43 -20.53 -5.98
N ASP A 226 -7.33 -21.16 -7.15
CA ASP A 226 -7.25 -20.52 -8.48
C ASP A 226 -8.32 -21.02 -9.48
N ASP A 227 -9.52 -21.38 -9.03
CA ASP A 227 -10.60 -21.73 -9.97
C ASP A 227 -10.86 -20.52 -10.92
N PRO A 228 -10.78 -20.70 -12.25
CA PRO A 228 -10.87 -19.62 -13.22
C PRO A 228 -12.27 -18.99 -13.25
N VAL A 229 -12.35 -17.78 -13.81
CA VAL A 229 -13.65 -17.13 -14.07
C VAL A 229 -14.38 -17.91 -15.19
N PRO A 230 -15.67 -18.24 -15.01
CA PRO A 230 -16.46 -18.98 -16.00
C PRO A 230 -16.43 -18.37 -17.40
N LEU A 231 -16.44 -19.23 -18.41
CA LEU A 231 -16.28 -18.82 -19.81
C LEU A 231 -17.41 -17.88 -20.26
N GLU A 232 -18.65 -18.13 -19.84
CA GLU A 232 -19.81 -17.31 -20.21
C GLU A 232 -19.68 -15.88 -19.66
N ILE A 233 -19.12 -15.74 -18.46
CA ILE A 233 -18.86 -14.43 -17.85
C ILE A 233 -17.76 -13.70 -18.63
N LEU A 234 -16.71 -14.41 -19.06
CA LEU A 234 -15.65 -13.84 -19.90
C LEU A 234 -16.16 -13.43 -21.28
N GLU A 235 -17.09 -14.19 -21.87
CA GLU A 235 -17.75 -13.85 -23.12
C GLU A 235 -18.62 -12.59 -22.98
N GLY A 236 -19.38 -12.47 -21.89
CA GLY A 236 -20.09 -11.23 -21.56
C GLY A 236 -19.14 -10.03 -21.41
N CYS A 237 -17.96 -10.21 -20.82
CA CYS A 237 -16.94 -9.16 -20.77
C CYS A 237 -16.44 -8.76 -22.16
N ARG A 238 -16.25 -9.72 -23.08
CA ARG A 238 -15.84 -9.47 -24.48
C ARG A 238 -16.93 -8.72 -25.25
N ALA A 239 -18.19 -9.08 -25.07
CA ALA A 239 -19.32 -8.42 -25.68
C ALA A 239 -19.46 -6.97 -25.19
N LEU A 240 -19.38 -6.74 -23.87
CA LEU A 240 -19.41 -5.40 -23.28
C LEU A 240 -18.21 -4.55 -23.75
N LYS A 241 -17.03 -5.16 -23.86
CA LYS A 241 -15.83 -4.51 -24.43
C LYS A 241 -16.07 -4.01 -25.84
N LYS A 242 -16.65 -4.84 -26.70
CA LYS A 242 -16.96 -4.49 -28.10
C LYS A 242 -17.94 -3.32 -28.15
N LYS A 243 -19.04 -3.38 -27.39
CA LYS A 243 -20.02 -2.28 -27.25
C LYS A 243 -19.35 -0.98 -26.80
N TRP A 244 -18.40 -1.04 -25.87
CA TRP A 244 -17.66 0.13 -25.38
C TRP A 244 -16.72 0.73 -26.43
N GLN A 245 -16.08 -0.09 -27.25
CA GLN A 245 -15.20 0.37 -28.33
C GLN A 245 -16.00 1.01 -29.48
N GLU A 246 -17.20 0.50 -29.75
CA GLU A 246 -18.11 1.00 -30.79
C GLU A 246 -19.00 2.15 -30.28
N PHE A 247 -18.93 2.48 -28.98
CA PHE A 247 -19.78 3.49 -28.38
C PHE A 247 -19.44 4.89 -28.92
N PRO A 248 -20.42 5.65 -29.43
CA PRO A 248 -20.19 7.00 -29.91
C PRO A 248 -19.97 7.91 -28.70
N TRP A 249 -18.70 8.22 -28.42
CA TRP A 249 -18.29 9.20 -27.43
C TRP A 249 -18.62 10.62 -27.90
N ALA A 250 -19.92 10.95 -27.97
CA ALA A 250 -20.38 12.31 -28.20
C ALA A 250 -20.07 13.17 -26.95
N GLY A 251 -19.74 14.45 -27.18
CA GLY A 251 -19.07 15.35 -26.23
C GLY A 251 -19.51 15.25 -24.76
N PHE A 252 -18.51 15.32 -23.86
CA PHE A 252 -18.65 15.30 -22.39
C PHE A 252 -19.45 14.12 -21.80
N ALA A 253 -19.69 13.03 -22.54
CA ALA A 253 -20.34 11.84 -22.01
C ALA A 253 -19.59 11.31 -20.76
N THR A 254 -20.25 11.39 -19.60
CA THR A 254 -19.68 10.98 -18.31
C THR A 254 -19.96 9.52 -17.96
N ALA A 255 -20.75 8.82 -18.79
CA ALA A 255 -21.13 7.43 -18.62
C ALA A 255 -21.05 6.69 -19.97
N GLY A 256 -20.37 5.54 -19.97
CA GLY A 256 -20.31 4.67 -21.15
C GLY A 256 -21.53 3.76 -21.27
N PRO A 257 -21.51 2.75 -22.17
CA PRO A 257 -22.61 1.81 -22.30
C PRO A 257 -22.87 1.10 -20.97
N GLY A 258 -24.16 0.92 -20.66
CA GLY A 258 -24.61 0.23 -19.44
C GLY A 258 -24.02 -1.17 -19.31
N GLY A 259 -24.19 -1.75 -18.12
CA GLY A 259 -23.65 -3.08 -17.82
C GLY A 259 -24.25 -4.21 -18.68
N GLU A 260 -23.61 -5.37 -18.63
CA GLU A 260 -24.04 -6.60 -19.28
C GLU A 260 -24.38 -7.64 -18.22
N MET A 261 -25.55 -8.29 -18.34
CA MET A 261 -25.97 -9.33 -17.40
C MET A 261 -25.90 -10.69 -18.08
N VAL A 262 -25.13 -11.61 -17.50
CA VAL A 262 -24.99 -13.00 -17.94
C VAL A 262 -25.73 -13.90 -16.97
N ARG A 263 -26.53 -14.84 -17.49
CA ARG A 263 -27.24 -15.86 -16.69
C ARG A 263 -26.64 -17.23 -16.99
N HIS A 264 -26.60 -18.10 -16.00
CA HIS A 264 -26.13 -19.46 -16.21
C HIS A 264 -27.10 -20.21 -17.14
N PRO A 265 -26.61 -20.94 -18.18
CA PRO A 265 -27.47 -21.58 -19.18
C PRO A 265 -28.54 -22.52 -18.59
N ASN A 266 -28.16 -23.33 -17.61
CA ASN A 266 -29.04 -24.35 -17.01
C ASN A 266 -29.56 -23.98 -15.61
N GLN A 267 -29.17 -22.84 -15.05
CA GLN A 267 -29.45 -22.45 -13.65
C GLN A 267 -29.73 -20.94 -13.59
N PRO A 268 -30.89 -20.48 -14.08
CA PRO A 268 -31.16 -19.05 -14.28
C PRO A 268 -31.18 -18.21 -12.99
N HIS A 269 -31.20 -18.86 -11.83
CA HIS A 269 -31.04 -18.22 -10.52
C HIS A 269 -29.62 -17.72 -10.27
N LEU A 270 -28.61 -18.26 -10.96
CA LEU A 270 -27.24 -17.77 -10.96
C LEU A 270 -27.07 -16.73 -12.07
N ARG A 271 -26.64 -15.52 -11.69
CA ARG A 271 -26.34 -14.45 -12.64
C ARG A 271 -25.07 -13.70 -12.27
N ALA A 272 -24.43 -13.12 -13.27
CA ALA A 272 -23.30 -12.22 -13.13
C ALA A 272 -23.61 -10.91 -13.85
N THR A 273 -23.56 -9.81 -13.10
CA THR A 273 -23.69 -8.46 -13.63
C THR A 273 -22.31 -7.89 -13.87
N ILE A 274 -22.00 -7.57 -15.12
CA ILE A 274 -20.73 -7.05 -15.59
C ILE A 274 -20.88 -5.56 -15.82
N SER A 275 -20.03 -4.76 -15.19
CA SER A 275 -19.99 -3.31 -15.41
C SER A 275 -18.57 -2.86 -15.72
N LEU A 276 -18.46 -1.79 -16.50
CA LEU A 276 -17.17 -1.13 -16.75
C LEU A 276 -17.11 0.12 -15.88
N HIS A 277 -16.14 0.15 -14.97
CA HIS A 277 -15.89 1.33 -14.15
C HIS A 277 -14.71 2.10 -14.72
N GLN A 278 -15.04 3.27 -15.28
CA GLN A 278 -14.05 4.27 -15.64
C GLN A 278 -13.68 5.04 -14.38
N ILE A 279 -12.46 4.79 -13.88
CA ILE A 279 -11.85 5.72 -12.93
C ILE A 279 -11.83 7.07 -13.63
N ARG A 280 -12.30 8.15 -12.99
CA ARG A 280 -12.18 9.55 -13.47
C ARG A 280 -10.70 9.98 -13.55
N SER A 281 -9.92 9.24 -14.33
CA SER A 281 -8.61 9.61 -14.82
C SER A 281 -8.85 10.36 -16.12
N ALA A 282 -7.97 11.31 -16.46
CA ALA A 282 -8.08 12.16 -17.66
C ALA A 282 -7.91 11.38 -18.99
N GLY A 283 -8.59 10.23 -19.17
CA GLY A 283 -8.49 9.35 -20.32
C GLY A 283 -7.24 8.47 -20.36
N ILE A 284 -6.37 8.51 -19.35
CA ILE A 284 -5.07 7.81 -19.35
C ILE A 284 -5.23 6.33 -18.98
N ALA A 285 -6.08 6.00 -18.00
CA ALA A 285 -6.28 4.64 -17.55
C ALA A 285 -7.40 3.94 -18.32
N ARG A 286 -7.14 2.70 -18.76
CA ARG A 286 -8.18 1.82 -19.30
C ARG A 286 -9.18 1.44 -18.19
N PRO A 287 -10.47 1.26 -18.50
CA PRO A 287 -11.46 0.84 -17.51
C PRO A 287 -11.23 -0.62 -17.10
N HIS A 288 -11.78 -0.97 -15.95
CA HIS A 288 -11.74 -2.32 -15.39
C HIS A 288 -13.15 -2.92 -15.42
N PHE A 289 -13.25 -4.24 -15.62
CA PHE A 289 -14.51 -4.95 -15.50
C PHE A 289 -14.74 -5.27 -14.02
N LEU A 290 -15.84 -4.79 -13.48
CA LEU A 290 -16.37 -5.19 -12.19
C LEU A 290 -17.51 -6.18 -12.44
N ILE A 291 -17.39 -7.38 -11.89
CA ILE A 291 -18.38 -8.44 -12.02
C ILE A 291 -18.94 -8.72 -10.63
N GLU A 292 -20.24 -8.52 -10.50
CA GLU A 292 -21.01 -8.83 -9.30
C GLU A 292 -21.81 -10.09 -9.58
N CYS A 293 -21.51 -11.16 -8.85
CA CYS A 293 -22.22 -12.41 -9.01
C CYS A 293 -23.30 -12.56 -7.94
N GLU A 294 -24.45 -13.08 -8.36
CA GLU A 294 -25.62 -13.21 -7.52
C GLU A 294 -26.25 -14.58 -7.72
N ASP A 295 -26.59 -15.19 -6.59
CA ASP A 295 -27.50 -16.32 -6.54
C ASP A 295 -28.84 -15.81 -5.98
N LEU A 296 -29.87 -15.84 -6.82
CA LEU A 296 -31.20 -15.33 -6.48
C LEU A 296 -31.91 -16.16 -5.41
N HIS A 297 -31.50 -17.40 -5.16
CA HIS A 297 -32.03 -18.19 -4.05
C HIS A 297 -31.46 -17.72 -2.70
N SER A 298 -30.20 -17.29 -2.67
CA SER A 298 -29.55 -16.70 -1.50
C SER A 298 -29.76 -15.18 -1.40
N ALA A 299 -30.50 -14.55 -2.31
CA ALA A 299 -30.82 -13.13 -2.24
C ALA A 299 -31.66 -12.76 -0.99
N ARG A 300 -32.40 -13.71 -0.40
CA ARG A 300 -33.05 -13.51 0.93
C ARG A 300 -32.02 -13.28 2.05
N SER A 301 -30.80 -13.80 1.90
CA SER A 301 -29.68 -13.58 2.82
C SER A 301 -29.04 -12.19 2.71
N ARG A 302 -29.41 -11.38 1.69
CA ARG A 302 -28.78 -10.08 1.45
C ARG A 302 -29.14 -9.01 2.49
N GLU A 303 -30.29 -9.11 3.14
CA GLU A 303 -30.66 -8.21 4.24
C GLU A 303 -29.76 -8.39 5.48
N GLN A 304 -29.10 -9.55 5.60
CA GLN A 304 -28.21 -9.92 6.71
C GLN A 304 -26.75 -9.45 6.50
N LEU A 305 -26.41 -9.02 5.27
CA LEU A 305 -25.05 -8.63 4.85
C LEU A 305 -24.42 -7.45 5.64
N PRO A 306 -25.14 -6.35 5.93
CA PRO A 306 -24.57 -5.23 6.69
C PRO A 306 -24.14 -5.66 8.08
N HIS A 307 -24.87 -6.59 8.68
CA HIS A 307 -24.63 -7.09 10.02
C HIS A 307 -23.48 -8.10 10.06
N MET A 308 -23.43 -9.07 9.14
CA MET A 308 -22.32 -10.02 9.08
C MET A 308 -20.97 -9.37 8.76
N ALA A 309 -20.94 -8.30 7.96
CA ALA A 309 -19.72 -7.57 7.61
C ALA A 309 -19.04 -6.86 8.81
N ARG A 310 -19.80 -6.56 9.88
CA ARG A 310 -19.28 -5.96 11.13
C ARG A 310 -18.60 -6.98 12.05
N LEU A 311 -18.75 -8.27 11.79
CA LEU A 311 -18.23 -9.36 12.62
C LEU A 311 -16.90 -9.91 12.09
N THR A 312 -16.04 -10.36 13.00
CA THR A 312 -14.84 -11.14 12.64
C THR A 312 -15.23 -12.55 12.19
N ARG A 313 -14.35 -13.27 11.47
CA ARG A 313 -14.63 -14.64 11.02
C ARG A 313 -15.11 -15.55 12.15
N ARG A 314 -14.44 -15.49 13.31
CA ARG A 314 -14.80 -16.32 14.46
C ARG A 314 -16.17 -15.98 15.03
N GLU A 315 -16.51 -14.70 15.04
CA GLU A 315 -17.83 -14.20 15.45
C GLU A 315 -18.92 -14.56 14.43
N GLN A 316 -18.62 -14.55 13.13
CA GLN A 316 -19.53 -15.00 12.08
C GLN A 316 -19.85 -16.48 12.21
N ASP A 317 -18.84 -17.33 12.46
CA ASP A 317 -19.05 -18.77 12.63
C ASP A 317 -19.90 -19.07 13.87
N ILE A 318 -19.63 -18.39 14.99
CA ILE A 318 -20.45 -18.48 16.22
C ILE A 318 -21.87 -17.98 15.96
N THR A 319 -22.04 -16.86 15.25
CA THR A 319 -23.36 -16.32 14.90
C THR A 319 -24.15 -17.29 14.04
N ARG A 320 -23.51 -17.97 13.07
CA ARG A 320 -24.15 -18.99 12.24
C ARG A 320 -24.68 -20.15 13.08
N MET A 321 -23.84 -20.70 13.96
CA MET A 321 -24.26 -21.78 14.88
C MET A 321 -25.39 -21.36 15.83
N VAL A 322 -25.42 -20.08 16.25
CA VAL A 322 -26.55 -19.54 17.02
C VAL A 322 -27.85 -19.52 16.21
N CYS A 323 -27.77 -19.10 14.93
CA CYS A 323 -28.93 -19.05 14.04
C CYS A 323 -29.46 -20.45 13.68
N ASP A 324 -28.57 -21.44 13.68
CA ASP A 324 -28.93 -22.86 13.55
C ASP A 324 -29.60 -23.44 14.82
N GLY A 325 -29.79 -22.62 15.87
CA GLY A 325 -30.48 -22.99 17.10
C GLY A 325 -29.60 -23.61 18.18
N ARG A 326 -28.28 -23.71 17.97
CA ARG A 326 -27.36 -24.41 18.90
C ARG A 326 -27.14 -23.68 20.21
N SER A 327 -27.16 -24.39 21.32
CA SER A 327 -26.82 -23.88 22.65
C SER A 327 -25.35 -23.45 22.75
N ASN A 328 -25.03 -22.63 23.76
CA ASN A 328 -23.64 -22.19 23.96
C ASN A 328 -22.68 -23.36 24.25
N GLN A 329 -23.19 -24.46 24.81
CA GLN A 329 -22.41 -25.66 25.07
C GLN A 329 -22.11 -26.41 23.77
N GLU A 330 -23.12 -26.64 22.93
CA GLU A 330 -22.94 -27.27 21.62
C GLU A 330 -22.02 -26.43 20.71
N ILE A 331 -22.10 -25.10 20.78
CA ILE A 331 -21.19 -24.20 20.07
C ILE A 331 -19.76 -24.34 20.62
N ALA A 332 -19.59 -24.48 21.93
CA ALA A 332 -18.27 -24.65 22.55
C ALA A 332 -17.62 -25.96 22.06
N ASP A 333 -18.40 -27.04 22.05
CA ASP A 333 -17.96 -28.36 21.66
C ASP A 333 -17.61 -28.42 20.16
N GLU A 334 -18.46 -27.87 19.29
CA GLU A 334 -18.22 -27.87 17.83
C GLU A 334 -17.11 -26.90 17.41
N ALA A 335 -16.98 -25.77 18.10
CA ALA A 335 -15.95 -24.79 17.79
C ALA A 335 -14.59 -25.13 18.42
N GLY A 336 -14.51 -26.11 19.33
CA GLY A 336 -13.30 -26.38 20.13
C GLY A 336 -12.94 -25.20 21.04
N LEU A 337 -13.94 -24.54 21.63
CA LEU A 337 -13.78 -23.39 22.53
C LEU A 337 -14.28 -23.74 23.93
N SER A 338 -13.81 -23.01 24.94
CA SER A 338 -14.46 -23.06 26.25
C SER A 338 -15.80 -22.31 26.24
N LEU A 339 -16.75 -22.74 27.06
CA LEU A 339 -18.05 -22.08 27.24
C LEU A 339 -17.90 -20.58 27.57
N SER A 340 -16.89 -20.24 28.38
CA SER A 340 -16.55 -18.85 28.73
C SER A 340 -16.12 -18.04 27.50
N MET A 341 -15.34 -18.64 26.60
CA MET A 341 -14.90 -17.99 25.37
C MET A 341 -16.06 -17.78 24.37
N VAL A 342 -16.99 -18.74 24.29
CA VAL A 342 -18.23 -18.57 23.50
C VAL A 342 -19.06 -17.39 24.03
N LYS A 343 -19.25 -17.29 25.35
CA LYS A 343 -19.94 -16.14 25.97
C LYS A 343 -19.26 -14.80 25.66
N LYS A 344 -17.92 -14.75 25.70
CA LYS A 344 -17.15 -13.55 25.32
C LYS A 344 -17.36 -13.17 23.86
N HIS A 345 -17.32 -14.13 22.95
CA HIS A 345 -17.57 -13.88 21.53
C HIS A 345 -19.00 -13.40 21.28
N LEU A 346 -20.01 -13.99 21.93
CA LEU A 346 -21.39 -13.54 21.82
C LEU A 346 -21.59 -12.12 22.35
N HIS A 347 -20.96 -11.77 23.47
CA HIS A 347 -21.00 -10.39 23.98
C HIS A 347 -20.37 -9.38 23.01
N SER A 348 -19.24 -9.76 22.39
CA SER A 348 -18.61 -8.95 21.33
C SER A 348 -19.51 -8.80 20.10
N VAL A 349 -20.18 -9.88 19.67
CA VAL A 349 -21.18 -9.86 18.58
C VAL A 349 -22.32 -8.91 18.91
N PHE A 350 -22.91 -9.05 20.10
CA PHE A 350 -24.02 -8.20 20.54
C PHE A 350 -23.65 -6.72 20.54
N ARG A 351 -22.48 -6.39 21.06
CA ARG A 351 -21.96 -5.01 21.05
C ARG A 351 -21.73 -4.49 19.63
N LYS A 352 -21.17 -5.29 18.72
CA LYS A 352 -20.88 -4.88 17.33
C LYS A 352 -22.14 -4.72 16.48
N LEU A 353 -23.20 -5.43 16.83
CA LEU A 353 -24.49 -5.39 16.16
C LEU A 353 -25.52 -4.49 16.87
N GLU A 354 -25.14 -3.87 17.99
CA GLU A 354 -26.00 -2.98 18.78
C GLU A 354 -27.30 -3.65 19.26
N ILE A 355 -27.20 -4.94 19.59
CA ILE A 355 -28.31 -5.77 20.11
C ILE A 355 -28.01 -6.26 21.52
N THR A 356 -29.03 -6.68 22.25
CA THR A 356 -28.90 -7.07 23.67
C THR A 356 -29.23 -8.52 23.95
N SER A 357 -29.80 -9.25 22.99
CA SER A 357 -30.24 -10.63 23.22
C SER A 357 -29.97 -11.57 22.04
N ARG A 358 -29.85 -12.86 22.38
CA ARG A 358 -29.76 -13.96 21.41
C ARG A 358 -30.98 -14.01 20.49
N SER A 359 -32.17 -13.72 21.02
CA SER A 359 -33.42 -13.70 20.26
C SER A 359 -33.41 -12.58 19.22
N GLN A 360 -32.92 -11.39 19.58
CA GLN A 360 -32.71 -10.30 18.62
C GLN A 360 -31.64 -10.65 17.58
N LEU A 361 -30.56 -11.34 17.97
CA LEU A 361 -29.57 -11.83 17.01
C LEU A 361 -30.20 -12.77 15.98
N MET A 362 -31.02 -13.72 16.42
CA MET A 362 -31.72 -14.64 15.52
C MET A 362 -32.76 -13.92 14.65
N ALA A 363 -33.43 -12.89 15.17
CA ALA A 363 -34.40 -12.10 14.40
C ALA A 363 -33.72 -11.20 13.36
N LEU A 364 -32.54 -10.66 13.68
CA LEU A 364 -31.74 -9.82 12.77
C LEU A 364 -31.06 -10.63 11.65
N MET A 365 -30.88 -11.93 11.87
CA MET A 365 -30.19 -12.87 10.98
C MET A 365 -31.15 -13.89 10.35
N ARG A 366 -32.46 -13.67 10.45
CA ARG A 366 -33.52 -14.36 9.70
C ARG A 366 -33.98 -13.45 8.59
#